data_AF-A0A2S6AZ19-F1
#
_entry.id   AF-A0A2S6AZ19-F1
#
_cell.length_a   1.000
_cell.length_b   1.000
_cell.length_c   1.000
_cell.angle_alpha   90.00
_cell.angle_beta   90.00
_cell.angle_gamma   90.00
#
_symmetry.space_group_name_H-M   'P 1'
#
loop_
_entity.id
_entity.type
_entity.pdbx_description
1 polymer ?
#
loop_
_entity_poly.entity_id
_entity_poly.type
_entity_poly.pdbx_seq_one_letter_code
_entity_poly.pdbx_strand_id
1 'polypeptide(L)'
;QMIGGMVLHQGKIAEMRTGEGKTLVGTLPVYLNALAGKGVHVVTVNDYLARRDSTQMGKLYNFLGLDVGVVYPGMDHADKHAAYAADITY
;
A
#
# COMPACT_ATOMS: atom_id res chain seq x y z
N GLN A 1 3.40 8.31 -14.83
CA GLN A 1 3.22 8.07 -13.38
C GLN A 1 1.99 8.78 -12.80
N MET A 2 1.91 10.12 -12.82
CA MET A 2 0.74 10.88 -12.31
C MET A 2 -0.60 10.40 -12.86
N ILE A 3 -0.69 10.18 -14.18
CA ILE A 3 -1.91 9.66 -14.83
C ILE A 3 -2.32 8.30 -14.25
N GLY A 4 -1.36 7.39 -14.03
CA GLY A 4 -1.63 6.08 -13.43
C GLY A 4 -2.17 6.21 -12.00
N GLY A 5 -1.63 7.14 -11.20
CA GLY A 5 -2.14 7.43 -9.86
C GLY A 5 -3.58 7.94 -9.87
N MET A 6 -3.92 8.85 -10.80
CA MET A 6 -5.30 9.34 -10.96
C MET A 6 -6.26 8.22 -11.38
N VAL A 7 -5.84 7.35 -12.31
CA VAL A 7 -6.64 6.20 -12.76
C VAL A 7 -6.92 5.25 -11.60
N LEU A 8 -5.90 4.91 -10.80
CA LEU A 8 -6.04 4.06 -9.62
C LEU A 8 -6.97 4.70 -8.56
N HIS A 9 -6.81 6.00 -8.29
CA HIS A 9 -7.69 6.72 -7.35
C HIS A 9 -9.15 6.74 -7.82
N GLN A 10 -9.40 6.76 -9.14
CA GLN A 10 -10.74 6.63 -9.72
C GLN A 10 -11.32 5.19 -9.66
N GLY A 11 -10.64 4.24 -9.02
CA GLY A 11 -11.10 2.85 -8.91
C GLY A 11 -10.99 2.07 -10.22
N LYS A 12 -10.06 2.45 -11.11
CA LYS A 12 -9.84 1.80 -12.41
C LYS A 12 -8.50 1.06 -12.44
N ILE A 13 -8.32 0.22 -13.45
CA ILE A 13 -7.07 -0.51 -13.71
C ILE A 13 -6.13 0.39 -14.52
N ALA A 14 -4.98 0.72 -13.96
CA ALA A 14 -3.89 1.39 -14.68
C ALA A 14 -3.00 0.35 -15.37
N GLU A 15 -3.23 0.10 -16.66
CA GLU A 15 -2.34 -0.76 -17.46
C GLU A 15 -1.02 -0.03 -17.74
N MET A 16 0.09 -0.64 -17.32
CA MET A 16 1.42 -0.05 -17.44
C MET A 16 2.43 -1.13 -17.83
N ARG A 17 3.43 -0.77 -18.62
CA ARG A 17 4.54 -1.66 -18.98
C ARG A 17 5.46 -1.92 -17.79
N THR A 18 6.21 -3.01 -17.83
CA THR A 18 7.30 -3.25 -16.87
C THR A 18 8.36 -2.15 -17.01
N GLY A 19 8.86 -1.63 -15.90
CA GLY A 19 9.80 -0.50 -15.90
C GLY A 19 9.16 0.89 -15.73
N GLU A 20 7.84 1.02 -15.88
CA GLU A 20 7.12 2.29 -15.70
C GLU A 20 6.98 2.74 -14.23
N GLY A 21 7.51 1.94 -13.30
CA GLY A 21 7.50 2.24 -11.86
C GLY A 21 6.15 2.02 -11.18
N LYS A 22 5.45 0.91 -11.48
CA LYS A 22 4.13 0.55 -10.89
C LYS A 22 4.08 0.71 -9.37
N THR A 23 5.12 0.25 -8.66
CA THR A 23 5.21 0.37 -7.20
C THR A 23 5.23 1.83 -6.75
N LEU A 24 6.03 2.69 -7.40
CA LEU A 24 6.07 4.13 -7.11
C LEU A 24 4.76 4.83 -7.50
N VAL A 25 4.11 4.42 -8.59
CA VAL A 25 2.80 4.96 -8.98
C VAL A 25 1.73 4.63 -7.96
N GLY A 26 1.77 3.44 -7.37
CA GLY A 26 0.84 3.00 -6.33
C GLY A 26 0.87 3.87 -5.09
N THR A 27 1.99 4.54 -4.77
CA THR A 27 2.08 5.35 -3.54
C THR A 27 1.19 6.59 -3.56
N LEU A 28 0.94 7.16 -4.75
CA LEU A 28 0.12 8.36 -4.93
C LEU A 28 -1.34 8.13 -4.50
N PRO A 29 -2.10 7.16 -5.06
CA PRO A 29 -3.47 6.91 -4.65
C PRO A 29 -3.53 6.29 -3.25
N VAL A 30 -2.54 5.50 -2.83
CA VAL A 30 -2.51 4.91 -1.48
C VAL A 30 -2.46 6.01 -0.43
N TYR A 31 -1.52 6.94 -0.54
CA TYR A 31 -1.42 8.07 0.39
C TYR A 31 -2.70 8.90 0.41
N LEU A 32 -3.19 9.30 -0.77
CA LEU A 32 -4.40 10.13 -0.88
C LEU A 32 -5.63 9.48 -0.22
N ASN A 33 -5.86 8.19 -0.45
CA ASN A 33 -7.01 7.49 0.10
C ASN A 33 -6.86 7.22 1.61
N ALA A 34 -5.63 7.00 2.09
CA ALA A 34 -5.35 6.78 3.51
C ALA A 34 -5.73 8.00 4.38
N LEU A 35 -5.61 9.22 3.85
CA LEU A 35 -6.02 10.46 4.55
C LEU A 35 -7.51 10.48 4.95
N ALA A 36 -8.35 9.62 4.38
CA ALA A 36 -9.75 9.49 4.80
C ALA A 36 -9.92 8.75 6.15
N GLY A 37 -8.86 8.18 6.72
CA GLY A 37 -8.88 7.46 8.00
C GLY A 37 -9.67 6.15 7.97
N LYS A 38 -9.82 5.53 6.79
CA LYS A 38 -10.61 4.30 6.58
C LYS A 38 -9.74 3.07 6.29
N GLY A 39 -8.41 3.24 6.26
CA GLY A 39 -7.47 2.22 5.82
C GLY A 39 -7.40 2.06 4.29
N VAL A 40 -6.24 1.64 3.79
CA VAL A 40 -6.01 1.26 2.39
C VAL A 40 -5.32 -0.10 2.32
N HIS A 41 -5.86 -1.03 1.53
CA HIS A 41 -5.25 -2.34 1.34
C HIS A 41 -4.48 -2.42 0.02
N VAL A 42 -3.18 -2.74 0.10
CA VAL A 42 -2.32 -2.90 -1.07
C VAL A 42 -2.02 -4.39 -1.30
N VAL A 43 -2.77 -5.01 -2.21
CA VAL A 43 -2.64 -6.45 -2.47
C VAL A 43 -1.45 -6.74 -3.38
N THR A 44 -0.60 -7.66 -2.95
CA THR A 44 0.51 -8.21 -3.75
C THR A 44 0.27 -9.69 -4.06
N VAL A 45 1.08 -10.27 -4.95
CA VAL A 45 0.91 -11.67 -5.36
C VAL A 45 1.50 -12.68 -4.38
N ASN A 46 2.33 -12.25 -3.43
CA ASN A 46 2.89 -13.11 -2.38
C ASN A 46 3.35 -12.29 -1.15
N ASP A 47 3.55 -12.99 -0.05
CA ASP A 47 3.98 -12.44 1.24
C ASP A 47 5.37 -11.79 1.19
N TYR A 48 6.29 -12.33 0.38
CA TYR A 48 7.60 -11.72 0.15
C TYR A 48 7.48 -10.28 -0.39
N LEU A 49 6.64 -10.08 -1.42
CA LEU A 49 6.43 -8.76 -2.02
C LEU A 49 5.68 -7.82 -1.07
N ALA A 50 4.68 -8.33 -0.34
CA ALA A 50 3.99 -7.54 0.68
C ALA A 50 4.98 -7.00 1.72
N ARG A 51 5.85 -7.84 2.27
CA ARG A 51 6.86 -7.45 3.26
C ARG A 51 7.91 -6.49 2.70
N ARG A 52 8.39 -6.76 1.48
CA ARG A 52 9.39 -5.90 0.83
C ARG A 52 8.82 -4.52 0.57
N ASP A 53 7.65 -4.44 -0.04
CA ASP A 53 7.05 -3.18 -0.48
C ASP A 53 6.52 -2.38 0.71
N SER A 54 5.96 -3.03 1.74
CA SER A 54 5.59 -2.35 3.00
C SER A 54 6.80 -1.76 3.71
N THR A 55 7.94 -2.45 3.72
CA THR A 55 9.18 -1.93 4.31
C THR A 55 9.77 -0.79 3.49
N GLN A 56 9.79 -0.92 2.15
CA GLN A 56 10.39 0.09 1.27
C GLN A 56 9.53 1.35 1.18
N MET A 57 8.24 1.20 0.87
CA MET A 57 7.31 2.33 0.75
C MET A 57 6.88 2.85 2.13
N GLY A 58 6.94 2.02 3.17
CA GLY A 58 6.69 2.46 4.55
C GLY A 58 7.61 3.59 5.00
N LYS A 59 8.85 3.65 4.50
CA LYS A 59 9.72 4.82 4.76
C LYS A 59 9.10 6.13 4.27
N LEU A 60 8.44 6.10 3.11
CA LEU A 60 7.76 7.26 2.53
C LEU A 60 6.50 7.61 3.32
N TYR A 61 5.65 6.62 3.60
CA TYR A 61 4.39 6.87 4.31
C TYR A 61 4.63 7.31 5.77
N ASN A 62 5.55 6.67 6.48
CA ASN A 62 5.93 7.04 7.84
C ASN A 62 6.53 8.45 7.90
N PHE A 63 7.33 8.83 6.89
CA PHE A 63 7.85 10.20 6.78
C PHE A 63 6.72 11.24 6.65
N LEU A 64 5.62 10.87 6.00
CA LEU A 64 4.42 11.70 5.85
C LEU A 64 3.42 11.56 7.02
N GLY A 65 3.75 10.78 8.05
CA GLY A 65 2.97 10.66 9.28
C GLY A 65 1.86 9.60 9.24
N LEU A 66 1.84 8.73 8.22
CA LEU A 66 0.93 7.58 8.16
C LEU A 66 1.64 6.32 8.65
N ASP A 67 0.91 5.40 9.28
CA ASP A 67 1.44 4.10 9.67
C ASP A 67 1.15 3.00 8.63
N VAL A 68 1.95 1.93 8.67
CA VAL A 68 1.92 0.85 7.68
C VAL A 68 2.00 -0.50 8.35
N GLY A 69 0.96 -1.32 8.15
CA GLY A 69 0.90 -2.72 8.55
C GLY A 69 1.20 -3.66 7.39
N VAL A 70 1.54 -4.92 7.72
CA VAL A 70 1.65 -6.01 6.73
C VAL A 70 1.03 -7.28 7.28
N VAL A 71 0.28 -8.00 6.45
CA VAL A 71 -0.39 -9.26 6.78
C VAL A 71 0.22 -10.41 5.99
N TYR A 72 0.54 -11.50 6.68
CA TYR A 72 1.08 -12.71 6.07
C TYR A 72 0.56 -13.98 6.79
N PRO A 73 0.65 -15.17 6.14
CA PRO A 73 0.17 -16.41 6.73
C PRO A 73 0.87 -16.74 8.05
N GLY A 74 0.11 -17.22 9.04
CA GLY A 74 0.63 -17.66 10.33
C GLY A 74 0.89 -16.56 11.37
N MET A 75 0.48 -15.31 11.11
CA MET A 75 0.50 -14.26 12.13
C MET A 75 -0.45 -14.59 13.30
N ASP A 76 -0.07 -14.17 14.50
CA ASP A 76 -0.98 -14.10 15.64
C ASP A 76 -2.18 -13.19 15.30
N HIS A 77 -3.36 -13.53 15.82
CA HIS A 77 -4.55 -12.71 15.70
C HIS A 77 -4.36 -11.29 16.22
N ALA A 78 -3.61 -11.11 17.32
CA ALA A 78 -3.35 -9.78 17.87
C ALA A 78 -2.53 -8.91 16.91
N ASP A 79 -1.44 -9.45 16.36
CA ASP A 79 -0.58 -8.75 15.40
C ASP A 79 -1.32 -8.44 14.10
N LYS A 80 -2.18 -9.37 13.65
CA LYS A 80 -3.00 -9.19 12.46
C LYS A 80 -4.03 -8.08 12.66
N HIS A 81 -4.64 -7.99 13.84
CA HIS A 81 -5.55 -6.89 14.17
C HIS A 81 -4.81 -5.54 14.20
N ALA A 82 -3.60 -5.48 14.76
CA ALA A 82 -2.79 -4.27 14.73
C ALA A 82 -2.40 -3.85 13.30
N ALA A 83 -2.05 -4.80 12.43
CA ALA A 83 -1.72 -4.53 11.03
C ALA A 83 -2.89 -3.93 10.22
N TYR A 84 -4.13 -4.38 10.47
CA TYR A 84 -5.33 -3.80 9.86
C TYR A 84 -5.76 -2.47 10.47
N ALA A 85 -5.26 -2.12 11.66
CA ALA A 85 -5.54 -0.84 12.30
C ALA A 85 -4.68 0.31 11.74
N ALA A 86 -3.66 -0.01 10.94
CA ALA A 86 -2.84 0.98 10.26
C ALA A 86 -3.60 1.67 9.12
N ASP A 87 -3.18 2.89 8.79
CA ASP A 87 -3.63 3.69 7.65
C ASP A 87 -3.47 2.94 6.33
N ILE A 88 -2.42 2.13 6.20
CA ILE A 88 -2.12 1.31 5.03
C ILE A 88 -1.76 -0.11 5.46
N THR A 89 -2.43 -1.11 4.89
CA THR A 89 -2.13 -2.53 5.10
C THR A 89 -1.68 -3.19 3.80
N TYR A 90 -0.50 -3.81 3.83
CA TYR A 90 0.02 -4.66 2.76
C TYR A 90 -0.30 -6.15 2.99
#